data_AF-A0A357CUY2-F1
#
_entry.id   AF-A0A357CUY2-F1
#
_cell.length_a   1.000
_cell.length_b   1.000
_cell.length_c   1.000
_cell.angle_alpha   90.00
_cell.angle_beta   90.00
_cell.angle_gamma   90.00
#
_symmetry.space_group_name_H-M   'P 1'
#
loop_
_entity.id
_entity.type
_entity.pdbx_description
1 polymer ?
#
loop_
_entity_poly.entity_id
_entity_poly.type
_entity_poly.pdbx_seq_one_letter_code
_entity_poly.pdbx_strand_id
1 'polypeptide(L)'
;MKSIRKTVLFIIAATILLTFSSCTIGSKSYADPWEIDPDYQYYVVYNALGGTINILPTRTAYYKSGDLIKKPEGSEGMLTTPIKEGKIVIAWYTAYENTGTAENPVYEFKEEDRWDFDKDRISDENTDESKGMTLYACWIDPPTLYFVDADDIENDLMTWPGVTIDEPLSRPTYSAKLTIQKGTGEEAVTYTLLDYYFDKECTQKVVWGEGTRTVEEIIADNNEDPAIMIYCKYIEGEYTRINSVSDFKNMDNLGGRYILANDIDFKDEVWKPLEKDMPFSGTIIGNGYSLENINIDATNRVRGVAA
;
A
#
# COMPACT_ATOMS: atom_id res chain seq x y z
N MET A 1 -62.10 -15.80 -49.34
CA MET A 1 -62.17 -14.35 -49.60
C MET A 1 -61.57 -13.61 -48.43
N LYS A 2 -60.58 -12.74 -48.70
CA LYS A 2 -59.87 -11.80 -47.81
C LYS A 2 -58.99 -12.40 -46.70
N SER A 3 -57.82 -11.87 -46.36
CA SER A 3 -56.61 -11.47 -47.12
C SER A 3 -55.54 -11.21 -46.06
N ILE A 4 -54.37 -11.86 -46.19
CA ILE A 4 -53.01 -11.33 -46.01
C ILE A 4 -52.83 -10.19 -44.97
N ARG A 5 -52.00 -10.41 -43.94
CA ARG A 5 -50.69 -9.71 -43.78
C ARG A 5 -49.86 -10.24 -42.60
N LYS A 6 -48.69 -10.75 -43.00
CA LYS A 6 -47.47 -11.07 -42.26
C LYS A 6 -47.12 -10.05 -41.17
N THR A 7 -46.70 -10.51 -40.00
CA THR A 7 -45.55 -9.92 -39.29
C THR A 7 -44.85 -11.03 -38.50
N VAL A 8 -43.59 -11.25 -38.85
CA VAL A 8 -42.64 -12.19 -38.25
C VAL A 8 -42.01 -11.47 -37.06
N LEU A 9 -41.98 -12.11 -35.88
CA LEU A 9 -41.04 -11.75 -34.82
C LEU A 9 -40.40 -13.03 -34.30
N PHE A 10 -39.14 -13.24 -34.72
CA PHE A 10 -38.24 -14.26 -34.21
C PHE A 10 -37.66 -13.75 -32.90
N ILE A 11 -37.93 -14.43 -31.77
CA ILE A 11 -37.17 -14.24 -30.54
C ILE A 11 -36.36 -15.53 -30.35
N ILE A 12 -35.07 -15.44 -30.68
CA ILE A 12 -34.07 -16.47 -30.42
C ILE A 12 -33.74 -16.38 -28.93
N ALA A 13 -34.30 -17.28 -28.13
CA ALA A 13 -33.84 -17.50 -26.76
C ALA A 13 -32.57 -18.36 -26.84
N ALA A 14 -31.42 -17.71 -27.00
CA ALA A 14 -30.12 -18.35 -26.80
C ALA A 14 -29.95 -18.55 -25.28
N THR A 15 -30.17 -19.79 -24.83
CA THR A 15 -29.72 -20.31 -23.54
C THR A 15 -28.21 -20.16 -23.44
N ILE A 16 -27.76 -19.04 -22.85
CA ILE A 16 -26.41 -18.90 -22.34
C ILE A 16 -26.38 -19.74 -21.05
N LEU A 17 -25.88 -20.96 -21.18
CA LEU A 17 -25.36 -21.74 -20.05
C LEU A 17 -24.21 -20.92 -19.45
N LEU A 18 -24.52 -20.14 -18.42
CA LEU A 18 -23.53 -19.64 -17.47
C LEU A 18 -22.98 -20.87 -16.75
N THR A 19 -21.89 -21.41 -17.27
CA THR A 19 -20.99 -22.23 -16.47
C THR A 19 -20.36 -21.28 -15.45
N PHE A 20 -20.97 -21.20 -14.27
CA PHE A 20 -20.26 -20.74 -13.10
C PHE A 20 -19.13 -21.74 -12.84
N SER A 21 -17.94 -21.44 -13.35
CA SER A 21 -16.71 -22.06 -12.85
C SER A 21 -16.64 -21.71 -11.37
N SER A 22 -16.97 -22.71 -10.55
CA SER A 22 -16.85 -22.65 -9.11
C SER A 22 -15.39 -22.36 -8.78
N CYS A 23 -15.09 -21.15 -8.32
CA CYS A 23 -13.81 -20.83 -7.70
C CYS A 23 -13.66 -21.70 -6.45
N THR A 24 -12.94 -22.82 -6.55
CA THR A 24 -12.37 -23.47 -5.38
C THR A 24 -11.01 -22.84 -5.12
N ILE A 25 -11.00 -21.83 -4.26
CA ILE A 25 -9.78 -21.40 -3.58
C ILE A 25 -9.36 -22.57 -2.68
N GLY A 26 -8.11 -23.03 -2.85
CA GLY A 26 -7.32 -23.74 -1.84
C GLY A 26 -7.95 -24.98 -1.20
N SER A 27 -7.63 -26.17 -1.73
CA SER A 27 -7.29 -27.37 -0.94
C SER A 27 -7.15 -28.65 -1.78
N LYS A 28 -7.64 -28.65 -3.04
CA LYS A 28 -7.58 -29.84 -3.93
C LYS A 28 -6.78 -29.67 -5.22
N SER A 29 -6.08 -28.55 -5.40
CA SER A 29 -5.34 -28.18 -6.62
C SER A 29 -3.82 -28.37 -6.50
N TYR A 30 -3.36 -29.17 -5.54
CA TYR A 30 -1.95 -29.43 -5.29
C TYR A 30 -1.78 -30.91 -4.99
N ALA A 31 -0.92 -31.57 -5.77
CA ALA A 31 -0.44 -32.91 -5.50
C ALA A 31 1.07 -32.84 -5.26
N ASP A 32 1.55 -33.52 -4.23
CA ASP A 32 2.99 -33.75 -4.08
C ASP A 32 3.50 -34.59 -5.27
N PRO A 33 4.80 -34.49 -5.65
CA PRO A 33 5.37 -35.14 -6.83
C PRO A 33 5.16 -36.67 -6.96
N TRP A 34 4.64 -37.32 -5.91
CA TRP A 34 4.45 -38.77 -5.84
C TRP A 34 3.04 -39.23 -6.23
N GLU A 35 2.08 -38.32 -6.45
CA GLU A 35 0.73 -38.64 -6.91
C GLU A 35 0.58 -38.29 -8.40
N ILE A 36 0.66 -39.31 -9.27
CA ILE A 36 0.40 -39.16 -10.71
C ILE A 36 -1.12 -39.11 -10.92
N ASP A 37 -1.71 -37.92 -10.79
CA ASP A 37 -3.08 -37.63 -11.21
C ASP A 37 -3.07 -37.06 -12.65
N PRO A 38 -3.74 -37.72 -13.63
CA PRO A 38 -3.74 -37.29 -15.03
C PRO A 38 -4.38 -35.91 -15.27
N ASP A 39 -5.08 -35.33 -14.28
CA ASP A 39 -5.59 -33.97 -14.37
C ASP A 39 -4.49 -32.90 -14.21
N TYR A 40 -3.34 -33.26 -13.61
CA TYR A 40 -2.23 -32.36 -13.31
C TYR A 40 -1.17 -32.38 -14.42
N GLN A 41 -1.54 -31.78 -15.55
CA GLN A 41 -0.73 -31.84 -16.77
C GLN A 41 0.33 -30.74 -16.86
N TYR A 42 0.22 -29.66 -16.07
CA TYR A 42 1.15 -28.54 -16.09
C TYR A 42 2.12 -28.64 -14.92
N TYR A 43 3.34 -28.15 -15.11
CA TYR A 43 4.30 -28.01 -14.04
C TYR A 43 4.92 -26.61 -14.01
N VAL A 44 5.09 -26.08 -12.80
CA VAL A 44 5.75 -24.80 -12.56
C VAL A 44 7.02 -25.04 -11.77
N VAL A 45 8.14 -24.59 -12.33
CA VAL A 45 9.43 -24.55 -11.66
C VAL A 45 9.58 -23.19 -10.99
N TYR A 46 9.57 -23.18 -9.67
CA TYR A 46 9.92 -22.02 -8.86
C TYR A 46 11.43 -22.01 -8.69
N ASN A 47 12.08 -21.00 -9.27
CA ASN A 47 13.51 -20.79 -9.21
C ASN A 47 13.83 -19.62 -8.26
N ALA A 48 14.56 -19.94 -7.19
CA ALA A 48 14.87 -18.98 -6.13
C ALA A 48 16.02 -18.03 -6.48
N LEU A 49 16.61 -18.07 -7.68
CA LEU A 49 17.67 -17.15 -8.16
C LEU A 49 18.73 -16.78 -7.10
N GLY A 50 19.47 -17.80 -6.67
CA GLY A 50 20.53 -17.69 -5.65
C GLY A 50 20.05 -17.82 -4.20
N GLY A 51 18.74 -17.87 -3.96
CA GLY A 51 18.15 -18.30 -2.69
C GLY A 51 17.82 -19.80 -2.68
N THR A 52 17.01 -20.21 -1.70
CA THR A 52 16.46 -21.57 -1.62
C THR A 52 14.98 -21.54 -1.24
N ILE A 53 14.24 -22.55 -1.72
CA ILE A 53 12.87 -22.87 -1.31
C ILE A 53 12.97 -24.24 -0.66
N ASN A 54 12.61 -24.36 0.62
CA ASN A 54 12.78 -25.61 1.38
C ASN A 54 14.17 -26.26 1.13
N ILE A 55 15.25 -25.49 1.24
CA ILE A 55 16.66 -25.89 1.05
C ILE A 55 17.17 -26.19 -0.38
N LEU A 56 16.34 -26.19 -1.43
CA LEU A 56 16.85 -26.36 -2.81
C LEU A 56 16.69 -25.06 -3.61
N PRO A 57 17.56 -24.81 -4.61
CA PRO A 57 17.46 -23.62 -5.44
C PRO A 57 16.21 -23.59 -6.32
N THR A 58 15.61 -24.75 -6.59
CA THR A 58 14.37 -24.85 -7.36
C THR A 58 13.38 -25.81 -6.71
N ARG A 59 12.09 -25.59 -6.97
CA ARG A 59 11.00 -26.50 -6.65
C ARG A 59 10.04 -26.63 -7.81
N THR A 60 9.51 -27.82 -8.03
CA THR A 60 8.54 -28.09 -9.09
C THR A 60 7.22 -28.50 -8.47
N ALA A 61 6.14 -27.81 -8.83
CA ALA A 61 4.79 -28.19 -8.45
C ALA A 61 3.94 -28.42 -9.70
N TYR A 62 2.95 -29.29 -9.59
CA TYR A 62 2.06 -29.66 -10.69
C TYR A 62 0.67 -29.04 -10.49
N TYR A 63 0.03 -28.66 -11.59
CA TYR A 63 -1.25 -27.95 -11.59
C TYR A 63 -2.19 -28.44 -12.70
N LYS A 64 -3.50 -28.24 -12.49
CA LYS A 64 -4.51 -28.47 -13.53
C LYS A 64 -4.59 -27.28 -14.48
N SER A 65 -5.08 -27.52 -15.69
CA SER A 65 -5.30 -26.45 -16.67
C SER A 65 -6.27 -25.39 -16.12
N GLY A 66 -5.89 -24.12 -16.25
CA GLY A 66 -6.73 -22.97 -15.86
C GLY A 66 -6.77 -22.69 -14.35
N ASP A 67 -6.01 -23.40 -13.53
CA ASP A 67 -5.94 -23.14 -12.09
C ASP A 67 -5.06 -21.93 -11.75
N LEU A 68 -5.39 -21.27 -10.64
CA LEU A 68 -4.45 -20.38 -9.95
C LEU A 68 -3.34 -21.25 -9.37
N ILE A 69 -2.10 -20.81 -9.51
CA ILE A 69 -0.95 -21.49 -8.93
C ILE A 69 -0.63 -20.92 -7.54
N LYS A 70 0.11 -21.66 -6.71
CA LYS A 70 0.40 -21.23 -5.33
C LYS A 70 1.64 -20.34 -5.24
N LYS A 71 1.56 -19.25 -4.48
CA LYS A 71 2.73 -18.46 -4.05
C LYS A 71 3.55 -19.30 -3.06
N PRO A 72 4.90 -19.31 -3.16
CA PRO A 72 5.74 -19.94 -2.15
C PRO A 72 5.74 -19.11 -0.85
N GLU A 73 4.78 -19.35 0.03
CA GLU A 73 4.57 -18.60 1.28
C GLU A 73 4.27 -19.50 2.50
N GLY A 74 4.36 -20.81 2.33
CA GLY A 74 4.10 -21.77 3.42
C GLY A 74 5.20 -21.79 4.48
N SER A 75 4.84 -22.20 5.70
CA SER A 75 5.81 -22.44 6.79
C SER A 75 6.41 -23.85 6.76
N GLU A 76 5.74 -24.80 6.12
CA GLU A 76 6.17 -26.20 6.01
C GLU A 76 5.84 -26.76 4.61
N GLY A 77 6.60 -27.76 4.16
CA GLY A 77 6.36 -28.46 2.90
C GLY A 77 7.25 -28.01 1.73
N MET A 78 6.82 -28.31 0.51
CA MET A 78 7.63 -28.08 -0.69
C MET A 78 7.78 -26.60 -1.06
N LEU A 79 6.69 -25.84 -1.05
CA LEU A 79 6.64 -24.41 -1.44
C LEU A 79 6.63 -23.51 -0.20
N THR A 80 7.72 -23.55 0.56
CA THR A 80 7.91 -22.63 1.69
C THR A 80 8.35 -21.25 1.22
N THR A 81 8.23 -20.25 2.09
CA THR A 81 8.79 -18.92 1.84
C THR A 81 10.28 -19.02 1.46
N PRO A 82 10.70 -18.49 0.30
CA PRO A 82 12.08 -18.55 -0.12
C PRO A 82 13.00 -17.80 0.85
N ILE A 83 14.24 -18.29 0.99
CA ILE A 83 15.25 -17.72 1.87
C ILE A 83 16.51 -17.37 1.06
N LYS A 84 16.98 -16.14 1.21
CA LYS A 84 18.28 -15.64 0.73
C LYS A 84 18.82 -14.67 1.78
N GLU A 85 20.12 -14.74 2.07
CA GLU A 85 20.72 -13.96 3.15
C GLU A 85 20.48 -12.46 2.96
N GLY A 86 19.84 -11.83 3.95
CA GLY A 86 19.61 -10.38 4.00
C GLY A 86 18.68 -9.84 2.91
N LYS A 87 17.92 -10.68 2.21
CA LYS A 87 17.02 -10.27 1.12
C LYS A 87 15.59 -10.77 1.37
N ILE A 88 14.63 -10.13 0.72
CA ILE A 88 13.23 -10.55 0.69
C ILE A 88 12.77 -10.76 -0.76
N VAL A 89 11.82 -11.68 -0.97
CA VAL A 89 11.20 -11.85 -2.29
C VAL A 89 10.03 -10.88 -2.40
N ILE A 90 10.06 -10.01 -3.40
CA ILE A 90 8.98 -9.03 -3.64
C ILE A 90 8.00 -9.49 -4.71
N ALA A 91 8.45 -10.26 -5.70
CA ALA A 91 7.62 -10.68 -6.83
C ALA A 91 8.21 -11.92 -7.52
N TRP A 92 7.43 -12.49 -8.44
CA TRP A 92 7.81 -13.62 -9.28
C TRP A 92 7.58 -13.29 -10.74
N TYR A 93 8.52 -13.65 -11.60
CA TYR A 93 8.47 -13.32 -13.03
C TYR A 93 8.68 -14.56 -13.90
N THR A 94 8.08 -14.57 -15.08
CA THR A 94 8.25 -15.64 -16.09
C THR A 94 9.56 -15.52 -16.86
N ALA A 95 10.19 -14.35 -16.86
CA ALA A 95 11.48 -14.11 -17.50
C ALA A 95 12.30 -13.06 -16.72
N TYR A 96 13.59 -12.99 -17.03
CA TYR A 96 14.52 -11.99 -16.52
C TYR A 96 15.68 -11.78 -17.51
N GLU A 97 16.37 -10.66 -17.38
CA GLU A 97 17.64 -10.40 -18.04
C GLU A 97 18.78 -10.41 -17.02
N ASN A 98 19.92 -11.02 -17.33
CA ASN A 98 21.12 -10.94 -16.48
C ASN A 98 22.09 -9.92 -17.07
N THR A 99 22.18 -8.74 -16.47
CA THR A 99 23.09 -7.66 -16.87
C THR A 99 24.44 -7.72 -16.14
N GLY A 100 24.57 -8.64 -15.18
CA GLY A 100 25.80 -8.89 -14.41
C GLY A 100 26.75 -9.90 -15.07
N THR A 101 27.66 -10.47 -14.26
CA THR A 101 28.53 -11.57 -14.68
C THR A 101 27.99 -12.92 -14.20
N ALA A 102 28.61 -14.02 -14.62
CA ALA A 102 28.23 -15.35 -14.13
C ALA A 102 28.51 -15.51 -12.62
N GLU A 103 29.56 -14.86 -12.11
CA GLU A 103 29.97 -14.87 -10.72
C GLU A 103 29.18 -13.87 -9.86
N ASN A 104 28.79 -12.74 -10.45
CA ASN A 104 28.03 -11.68 -9.80
C ASN A 104 26.83 -11.32 -10.69
N PRO A 105 25.78 -12.17 -10.70
CA PRO A 105 24.62 -11.91 -11.51
C PRO A 105 23.85 -10.69 -11.00
N VAL A 106 23.30 -9.92 -11.93
CA VAL A 106 22.39 -8.80 -11.67
C VAL A 106 21.15 -9.07 -12.51
N TYR A 107 20.03 -9.32 -11.85
CA TYR A 107 18.80 -9.71 -12.52
C TYR A 107 17.89 -8.49 -12.67
N GLU A 108 17.50 -8.22 -13.90
CA GLU A 108 16.53 -7.20 -14.26
C GLU A 108 15.23 -7.88 -14.71
N PHE A 109 14.10 -7.35 -14.24
CA PHE A 109 12.77 -7.89 -14.48
C PHE A 109 11.91 -6.85 -15.19
N LYS A 110 10.95 -7.33 -15.99
CA LYS A 110 10.00 -6.46 -16.70
C LYS A 110 8.60 -6.69 -16.15
N GLU A 111 7.84 -5.61 -16.03
CA GLU A 111 6.48 -5.67 -15.51
C GLU A 111 5.57 -6.59 -16.35
N GLU A 112 5.79 -6.68 -17.68
CA GLU A 112 5.06 -7.59 -18.55
C GLU A 112 5.26 -9.09 -18.26
N ASP A 113 6.36 -9.45 -17.58
CA ASP A 113 6.69 -10.83 -17.21
C ASP A 113 6.25 -11.15 -15.77
N ARG A 114 5.62 -10.20 -15.06
CA ARG A 114 5.22 -10.38 -13.67
C ARG A 114 4.04 -11.35 -13.56
N TRP A 115 4.15 -12.31 -12.65
CA TRP A 115 3.07 -13.25 -12.35
C TRP A 115 2.21 -12.76 -11.17
N ASP A 116 0.90 -12.65 -11.39
CA ASP A 116 -0.11 -12.34 -10.38
C ASP A 116 -0.76 -13.63 -9.86
N PHE A 117 -0.44 -14.04 -8.63
CA PHE A 117 -0.94 -15.29 -8.04
C PHE A 117 -2.46 -15.30 -7.77
N ASP A 118 -3.10 -14.12 -7.73
CA ASP A 118 -4.55 -14.00 -7.48
C ASP A 118 -5.36 -13.91 -8.79
N LYS A 119 -4.72 -13.53 -9.89
CA LYS A 119 -5.38 -13.32 -11.19
C LYS A 119 -4.95 -14.30 -12.28
N ASP A 120 -3.67 -14.63 -12.35
CA ASP A 120 -3.11 -15.40 -13.45
C ASP A 120 -3.33 -16.90 -13.30
N ARG A 121 -3.61 -17.54 -14.44
CA ARG A 121 -3.96 -18.96 -14.51
C ARG A 121 -2.98 -19.70 -15.41
N ILE A 122 -2.56 -20.88 -14.98
CA ILE A 122 -1.67 -21.73 -15.79
C ILE A 122 -2.42 -22.28 -17.00
N SER A 123 -1.83 -22.19 -18.20
CA SER A 123 -2.46 -22.63 -19.44
C SER A 123 -1.43 -22.86 -20.56
N ASP A 124 -1.90 -23.26 -21.73
CA ASP A 124 -1.06 -23.42 -22.93
C ASP A 124 -0.46 -22.10 -23.42
N GLU A 125 -1.05 -20.97 -23.05
CA GLU A 125 -0.59 -19.64 -23.51
C GLU A 125 0.66 -19.17 -22.78
N ASN A 126 0.90 -19.66 -21.56
CA ASN A 126 2.03 -19.28 -20.70
C ASN A 126 2.95 -20.47 -20.35
N THR A 127 2.83 -21.58 -21.09
CA THR A 127 3.68 -22.77 -20.91
C THR A 127 4.34 -23.21 -22.20
N ASP A 128 5.43 -23.95 -22.08
CA ASP A 128 6.12 -24.58 -23.21
C ASP A 128 5.36 -25.81 -23.76
N GLU A 129 5.90 -26.42 -24.82
CA GLU A 129 5.31 -27.62 -25.45
C GLU A 129 5.16 -28.81 -24.48
N SER A 130 5.96 -28.84 -23.41
CA SER A 130 5.90 -29.84 -22.34
C SER A 130 4.99 -29.45 -21.18
N LYS A 131 4.19 -28.37 -21.32
CA LYS A 131 3.32 -27.80 -20.29
C LYS A 131 4.10 -27.25 -19.08
N GLY A 132 5.35 -26.86 -19.30
CA GLY A 132 6.24 -26.28 -18.30
C GLY A 132 6.24 -24.76 -18.29
N MET A 133 6.33 -24.16 -17.10
CA MET A 133 6.63 -22.75 -16.90
C MET A 133 7.69 -22.61 -15.79
N THR A 134 8.53 -21.58 -15.86
CA THR A 134 9.45 -21.24 -14.76
C THR A 134 9.09 -19.87 -14.22
N LEU A 135 9.00 -19.76 -12.89
CA LEU A 135 8.91 -18.49 -12.18
C LEU A 135 10.21 -18.22 -11.44
N TYR A 136 10.68 -16.99 -11.54
CA TYR A 136 11.94 -16.52 -11.00
C TYR A 136 11.69 -15.53 -9.87
N ALA A 137 12.29 -15.79 -8.70
CA ALA A 137 12.15 -14.92 -7.54
C ALA A 137 12.92 -13.59 -7.74
N CYS A 138 12.20 -12.47 -7.63
CA CYS A 138 12.79 -11.14 -7.57
C CYS A 138 13.16 -10.79 -6.12
N TRP A 139 14.45 -10.59 -5.87
CA TRP A 139 14.98 -10.32 -4.54
C TRP A 139 15.34 -8.85 -4.39
N ILE A 140 14.88 -8.23 -3.31
CA ILE A 140 15.24 -6.87 -2.93
C ILE A 140 15.88 -6.85 -1.54
N ASP A 141 16.59 -5.75 -1.25
CA ASP A 141 16.96 -5.45 0.13
C ASP A 141 15.72 -5.13 0.97
N PRO A 142 15.74 -5.40 2.28
CA PRO A 142 14.68 -4.97 3.18
C PRO A 142 14.36 -3.48 2.98
N PRO A 143 13.09 -3.11 2.74
CA PRO A 143 12.72 -1.76 2.40
C PRO A 143 13.14 -0.75 3.46
N THR A 144 13.52 0.43 3.01
CA THR A 144 13.91 1.54 3.88
C THR A 144 13.12 2.78 3.50
N LEU A 145 12.44 3.39 4.47
CA LEU A 145 11.78 4.67 4.29
C LEU A 145 12.76 5.80 4.59
N TYR A 146 12.86 6.75 3.68
CA TYR A 146 13.66 7.95 3.79
C TYR A 146 12.72 9.16 3.85
N PHE A 147 12.66 9.82 5.01
CA PHE A 147 11.90 11.03 5.17
C PHE A 147 12.79 12.21 4.81
N VAL A 148 12.42 12.98 3.80
CA VAL A 148 13.22 14.11 3.27
C VAL A 148 12.40 15.39 3.28
N ASP A 149 13.05 16.56 3.33
CA ASP A 149 12.36 17.81 3.07
C ASP A 149 12.02 17.88 1.57
N ALA A 150 10.77 18.16 1.22
CA ALA A 150 10.37 18.27 -0.19
C ALA A 150 11.16 19.34 -0.96
N ASP A 151 11.60 20.40 -0.25
CA ASP A 151 12.40 21.48 -0.83
C ASP A 151 13.91 21.17 -0.84
N ASP A 152 14.38 20.22 -0.01
CA ASP A 152 15.78 19.81 0.10
C ASP A 152 15.89 18.30 0.37
N ILE A 153 16.08 17.54 -0.72
CA ILE A 153 16.10 16.09 -0.70
C ILE A 153 17.50 15.51 -0.42
N GLU A 154 18.53 16.35 -0.28
CA GLU A 154 19.90 15.87 -0.08
C GLU A 154 20.13 15.37 1.35
N ASN A 155 19.27 15.78 2.29
CA ASN A 155 19.40 15.49 3.70
C ASN A 155 18.19 14.72 4.23
N ASP A 156 18.44 13.49 4.68
CA ASP A 156 17.43 12.71 5.38
C ASP A 156 17.09 13.37 6.72
N LEU A 157 15.80 13.63 6.92
CA LEU A 157 15.24 14.06 8.20
C LEU A 157 15.13 12.89 9.17
N MET A 158 14.87 11.70 8.64
CA MET A 158 14.74 10.44 9.37
C MET A 158 14.85 9.26 8.39
N THR A 159 15.46 8.17 8.83
CA THR A 159 15.56 6.92 8.07
C THR A 159 14.95 5.79 8.89
N TRP A 160 14.11 4.98 8.27
CA TRP A 160 13.49 3.81 8.90
C TRP A 160 13.78 2.56 8.07
N PRO A 161 14.81 1.77 8.45
CA PRO A 161 15.18 0.56 7.74
C PRO A 161 14.33 -0.65 8.17
N GLY A 162 14.24 -1.66 7.29
CA GLY A 162 13.68 -2.97 7.60
C GLY A 162 12.17 -2.96 7.77
N VAL A 163 11.46 -2.22 6.92
CA VAL A 163 10.00 -2.13 6.97
C VAL A 163 9.37 -3.40 6.37
N THR A 164 8.35 -3.94 7.04
CA THR A 164 7.59 -5.11 6.57
C THR A 164 6.81 -4.77 5.30
N ILE A 165 6.88 -5.65 4.29
CA ILE A 165 6.24 -5.40 2.99
C ILE A 165 4.72 -5.59 2.99
N ASP A 166 4.22 -6.51 3.81
CA ASP A 166 2.81 -6.93 3.82
C ASP A 166 1.91 -6.02 4.68
N GLU A 167 2.51 -5.08 5.41
CA GLU A 167 1.77 -4.18 6.30
C GLU A 167 1.53 -2.82 5.63
N PRO A 168 0.36 -2.19 5.88
CA PRO A 168 0.15 -0.79 5.52
C PRO A 168 1.17 0.12 6.20
N LEU A 169 1.49 1.24 5.55
CA LEU A 169 2.36 2.24 6.14
C LEU A 169 1.78 2.76 7.47
N SER A 170 2.59 2.66 8.51
CA SER A 170 2.28 3.23 9.82
C SER A 170 2.86 4.62 9.96
N ARG A 171 2.06 5.53 10.52
CA ARG A 171 2.50 6.91 10.76
C ARG A 171 3.66 6.91 11.76
N PRO A 172 4.72 7.70 11.54
CA PRO A 172 5.82 7.79 12.50
C PRO A 172 5.32 8.22 13.89
N THR A 173 5.62 7.43 14.91
CA THR A 173 5.30 7.77 16.33
C THR A 173 6.16 8.93 16.84
N TYR A 174 7.34 9.10 16.24
CA TYR A 174 8.18 10.28 16.35
C TYR A 174 8.26 10.84 14.94
N SER A 175 7.57 11.93 14.70
CA SER A 175 7.58 12.59 13.40
C SER A 175 8.99 13.04 13.02
N ALA A 176 9.36 12.84 11.76
CA ALA A 176 10.40 13.61 11.10
C ALA A 176 10.30 15.08 11.54
N LYS A 177 11.45 15.68 11.93
CA LYS A 177 11.58 16.98 12.60
C LYS A 177 10.34 17.87 12.47
N LEU A 178 9.46 17.87 13.48
CA LEU A 178 8.19 18.62 13.45
C LEU A 178 8.37 20.08 13.08
N THR A 179 9.50 20.64 13.49
CA THR A 179 9.92 21.98 13.15
C THR A 179 11.33 21.94 12.59
N ILE A 180 11.56 22.72 11.54
CA ILE A 180 12.88 22.94 10.95
C ILE A 180 13.16 24.44 10.86
N GLN A 181 14.44 24.81 10.78
CA GLN A 181 14.87 26.17 10.51
C GLN A 181 15.44 26.21 9.09
N LYS A 182 14.95 27.13 8.26
CA LYS A 182 15.53 27.39 6.93
C LYS A 182 16.18 28.78 6.92
N GLY A 183 17.35 28.91 6.32
CA GLY A 183 18.17 30.13 6.35
C GLY A 183 19.35 30.06 7.33
N THR A 184 20.11 31.13 7.44
CA THR A 184 21.33 31.19 8.28
C THR A 184 21.29 32.40 9.23
N GLY A 185 21.83 32.22 10.44
CA GLY A 185 21.95 33.30 11.42
C GLY A 185 20.60 33.83 11.94
N GLU A 186 20.52 35.14 12.15
CA GLU A 186 19.33 35.83 12.68
C GLU A 186 18.14 35.86 11.70
N GLU A 187 18.36 35.50 10.43
CA GLU A 187 17.31 35.44 9.39
C GLU A 187 16.69 34.04 9.26
N ALA A 188 17.10 33.08 10.10
CA ALA A 188 16.53 31.74 10.08
C ALA A 188 15.02 31.79 10.39
N VAL A 189 14.23 31.24 9.48
CA VAL A 189 12.77 31.18 9.61
C VAL A 189 12.38 29.77 10.05
N THR A 190 11.49 29.72 11.04
CA THR A 190 10.92 28.46 11.53
C THR A 190 9.82 27.98 10.61
N TYR A 191 9.84 26.69 10.30
CA TYR A 191 8.79 26.01 9.57
C TYR A 191 8.25 24.85 10.39
N THR A 192 6.97 24.57 10.25
CA THR A 192 6.30 23.42 10.87
C THR A 192 5.90 22.41 9.82
N LEU A 193 6.04 21.12 10.13
CA LEU A 193 5.62 20.02 9.27
C LEU A 193 4.12 20.10 8.98
N LEU A 194 3.79 20.24 7.70
CA LEU A 194 2.43 20.23 7.19
C LEU A 194 1.94 18.79 7.05
N ASP A 195 2.57 18.00 6.17
CA ASP A 195 2.21 16.61 5.93
C ASP A 195 3.28 15.82 5.16
N TYR A 196 2.98 14.56 4.87
CA TYR A 196 3.83 13.63 4.13
C TYR A 196 3.26 13.29 2.76
N TYR A 197 4.13 13.11 1.76
CA TYR A 197 3.76 12.88 0.36
C TYR A 197 4.65 11.80 -0.28
N PHE A 198 4.11 11.10 -1.27
CA PHE A 198 4.85 10.10 -2.06
C PHE A 198 5.66 10.73 -3.21
N ASP A 199 5.35 11.97 -3.58
CA ASP A 199 6.01 12.71 -4.66
C ASP A 199 6.62 14.02 -4.16
N LYS A 200 7.70 14.45 -4.80
CA LYS A 200 8.43 15.68 -4.45
C LYS A 200 7.55 16.92 -4.59
N GLU A 201 6.67 16.94 -5.59
CA GLU A 201 5.74 18.02 -5.88
C GLU A 201 4.63 18.14 -4.81
N CYS A 202 4.56 17.18 -3.88
CA CYS A 202 3.61 17.11 -2.79
C CYS A 202 2.15 17.16 -3.28
N THR A 203 1.83 16.32 -4.26
CA THR A 203 0.50 16.19 -4.86
C THR A 203 -0.23 14.91 -4.42
N GLN A 204 0.51 13.88 -4.04
CA GLN A 204 0.03 12.58 -3.58
C GLN A 204 0.31 12.43 -2.09
N LYS A 205 -0.66 12.79 -1.25
CA LYS A 205 -0.53 12.71 0.22
C LYS A 205 -0.41 11.25 0.67
N VAL A 206 0.47 10.98 1.64
CA VAL A 206 0.56 9.67 2.29
C VAL A 206 -0.67 9.48 3.19
N VAL A 207 -1.37 8.38 2.98
CA VAL A 207 -2.44 7.91 3.86
C VAL A 207 -1.84 6.84 4.77
N TRP A 208 -2.21 6.87 6.05
CA TRP A 208 -1.65 6.01 7.09
C TRP A 208 -2.71 5.06 7.63
N GLY A 209 -2.34 3.80 7.88
CA GLY A 209 -3.19 2.83 8.57
C GLY A 209 -4.03 1.91 7.68
N GLU A 210 -5.17 1.47 8.18
CA GLU A 210 -5.97 0.43 7.52
C GLU A 210 -6.66 0.95 6.25
N GLY A 211 -6.65 0.14 5.18
CA GLY A 211 -7.24 0.51 3.88
C GLY A 211 -6.33 1.38 3.00
N THR A 212 -5.05 1.54 3.39
CA THR A 212 -4.03 2.21 2.57
C THR A 212 -3.20 1.20 1.80
N ARG A 213 -2.33 1.71 0.93
CA ARG A 213 -1.39 0.87 0.17
C ARG A 213 -0.42 0.15 1.11
N THR A 214 -0.09 -1.10 0.78
CA THR A 214 0.99 -1.84 1.45
C THR A 214 2.35 -1.34 0.95
N VAL A 215 3.41 -1.68 1.69
CA VAL A 215 4.78 -1.38 1.26
C VAL A 215 5.14 -2.16 -0.01
N GLU A 216 4.65 -3.39 -0.18
CA GLU A 216 4.78 -4.17 -1.42
C GLU A 216 4.22 -3.42 -2.63
N GLU A 217 3.00 -2.87 -2.52
CA GLU A 217 2.37 -2.09 -3.59
C GLU A 217 3.15 -0.81 -3.92
N ILE A 218 3.74 -0.15 -2.92
CA ILE A 218 4.54 1.07 -3.13
C ILE A 218 5.83 0.75 -3.88
N ILE A 219 6.50 -0.33 -3.51
CA ILE A 219 7.74 -0.78 -4.14
C ILE A 219 7.48 -1.24 -5.58
N ALA A 220 6.37 -1.95 -5.82
CA ALA A 220 5.95 -2.35 -7.15
C ALA A 220 5.79 -1.15 -8.10
N ASP A 221 5.16 -0.06 -7.65
CA ASP A 221 5.03 1.16 -8.45
C ASP A 221 6.36 1.90 -8.66
N ASN A 222 7.38 1.62 -7.82
CA ASN A 222 8.69 2.24 -7.86
C ASN A 222 9.75 1.33 -8.50
N ASN A 223 9.37 0.49 -9.47
CA ASN A 223 10.25 -0.43 -10.19
C ASN A 223 11.10 -1.31 -9.25
N GLU A 224 10.45 -1.84 -8.21
CA GLU A 224 11.06 -2.72 -7.22
C GLU A 224 12.21 -2.10 -6.42
N ASP A 225 12.33 -0.76 -6.40
CA ASP A 225 13.32 -0.07 -5.57
C ASP A 225 12.91 -0.12 -4.08
N PRO A 226 13.70 -0.77 -3.20
CA PRO A 226 13.42 -0.84 -1.78
C PRO A 226 13.60 0.50 -1.04
N ALA A 227 14.19 1.51 -1.68
CA ALA A 227 14.33 2.85 -1.12
C ALA A 227 13.06 3.68 -1.38
N ILE A 228 12.25 3.86 -0.34
CA ILE A 228 10.98 4.59 -0.44
C ILE A 228 11.18 6.00 0.11
N MET A 229 11.09 6.99 -0.76
CA MET A 229 11.15 8.40 -0.39
C MET A 229 9.78 8.90 0.10
N ILE A 230 9.76 9.48 1.30
CA ILE A 230 8.60 10.15 1.88
C ILE A 230 8.92 11.64 2.01
N TYR A 231 8.26 12.45 1.20
CA TYR A 231 8.49 13.89 1.11
C TYR A 231 7.70 14.62 2.20
N CYS A 232 8.42 15.27 3.09
CA CYS A 232 7.87 16.08 4.17
C CYS A 232 7.67 17.50 3.66
N LYS A 233 6.40 17.95 3.58
CA LYS A 233 6.08 19.32 3.26
C LYS A 233 6.03 20.16 4.52
N TYR A 234 6.62 21.35 4.46
CA TYR A 234 6.65 22.28 5.58
C TYR A 234 5.90 23.57 5.25
N ILE A 235 5.35 24.22 6.27
CA ILE A 235 4.72 25.54 6.17
C ILE A 235 5.47 26.54 7.05
N GLU A 236 5.66 27.76 6.54
CA GLU A 236 6.33 28.83 7.27
C GLU A 236 5.55 29.23 8.54
N GLY A 237 6.25 29.27 9.66
CA GLY A 237 5.74 29.60 10.98
C GLY A 237 5.79 28.43 11.96
N GLU A 238 5.64 28.78 13.24
CA GLU A 238 5.51 27.83 14.34
C GLU A 238 4.02 27.52 14.58
N TYR A 239 3.65 26.25 14.45
CA TYR A 239 2.29 25.76 14.68
C TYR A 239 2.30 24.56 15.61
N THR A 240 1.30 24.47 16.48
CA THR A 240 1.02 23.24 17.22
C THR A 240 0.21 22.29 16.34
N ARG A 241 0.74 21.08 16.10
CA ARG A 241 0.02 20.05 15.34
C ARG A 241 -1.00 19.36 16.23
N ILE A 242 -2.19 19.11 15.69
CA ILE A 242 -3.28 18.40 16.37
C ILE A 242 -3.57 17.12 15.59
N ASN A 243 -3.36 15.96 16.22
CA ASN A 243 -3.58 14.65 15.57
C ASN A 243 -4.74 13.85 16.16
N SER A 244 -5.31 14.31 17.28
CA SER A 244 -6.29 13.57 18.06
C SER A 244 -7.26 14.49 18.80
N VAL A 245 -8.35 13.93 19.28
CA VAL A 245 -9.31 14.64 20.14
C VAL A 245 -8.64 15.13 21.43
N SER A 246 -7.70 14.34 21.98
CA SER A 246 -6.94 14.71 23.18
C SER A 246 -6.10 15.97 22.93
N ASP A 247 -5.33 16.01 21.83
CA ASP A 247 -4.56 17.20 21.45
C ASP A 247 -5.46 18.43 21.32
N PHE A 248 -6.62 18.25 20.68
CA PHE A 248 -7.59 19.32 20.47
C PHE A 248 -8.16 19.83 21.81
N LYS A 249 -8.44 18.94 22.75
CA LYS A 249 -8.95 19.31 24.09
C LYS A 249 -7.90 19.97 24.97
N ASN A 250 -6.62 19.66 24.75
CA ASN A 250 -5.50 20.20 25.52
C ASN A 250 -4.98 21.53 24.98
N MET A 251 -5.65 22.16 24.02
CA MET A 251 -5.32 23.51 23.57
C MET A 251 -5.52 24.53 24.69
N ASP A 252 -4.43 25.06 25.22
CA ASP A 252 -4.39 26.06 26.30
C ASP A 252 -4.17 27.49 25.77
N ASN A 253 -3.43 27.65 24.68
CA ASN A 253 -3.21 28.93 24.02
C ASN A 253 -4.33 29.28 23.03
N LEU A 254 -5.36 29.96 23.52
CA LEU A 254 -6.54 30.33 22.72
C LEU A 254 -6.26 31.30 21.56
N GLY A 255 -5.11 31.99 21.58
CA GLY A 255 -4.61 32.83 20.49
C GLY A 255 -3.54 32.15 19.63
N GLY A 256 -3.30 30.85 19.86
CA GLY A 256 -2.27 30.07 19.19
C GLY A 256 -2.55 29.79 17.72
N ARG A 257 -1.53 29.23 17.05
CA ARG A 257 -1.59 28.80 15.66
C ARG A 257 -1.51 27.28 15.63
N TYR A 258 -2.51 26.66 15.05
CA TYR A 258 -2.68 25.21 15.06
C TYR A 258 -2.84 24.68 13.65
N ILE A 259 -2.47 23.42 13.45
CA ILE A 259 -2.69 22.72 12.19
C ILE A 259 -3.16 21.30 12.43
N LEU A 260 -4.20 20.88 11.70
CA LEU A 260 -4.66 19.50 11.77
C LEU A 260 -3.67 18.59 11.03
N ALA A 261 -3.37 17.47 11.66
CA ALA A 261 -2.51 16.42 11.15
C ALA A 261 -3.29 15.11 10.88
N ASN A 262 -4.56 15.03 11.26
CA ASN A 262 -5.42 13.89 11.00
C ASN A 262 -6.88 14.33 10.99
N ASP A 263 -7.76 13.50 10.43
CA ASP A 263 -9.19 13.61 10.72
C ASP A 263 -9.42 13.33 12.21
N ILE A 264 -10.29 14.12 12.84
CA ILE A 264 -10.56 14.05 14.27
C ILE A 264 -12.04 13.80 14.49
N ASP A 265 -12.38 12.60 14.95
CA ASP A 265 -13.75 12.20 15.28
C ASP A 265 -14.06 12.38 16.77
N PHE A 266 -15.06 13.22 17.09
CA PHE A 266 -15.53 13.52 18.44
C PHE A 266 -16.74 12.68 18.89
N LYS A 267 -17.11 11.61 18.17
CA LYS A 267 -18.35 10.83 18.38
C LYS A 267 -18.65 10.46 19.84
N ASP A 268 -17.63 10.13 20.64
CA ASP A 268 -17.77 9.73 22.05
C ASP A 268 -17.29 10.80 23.04
N GLU A 269 -17.04 12.02 22.55
CA GLU A 269 -16.36 13.08 23.28
C GLU A 269 -17.22 14.35 23.34
N VAL A 270 -17.64 14.75 24.54
CA VAL A 270 -18.28 16.06 24.74
C VAL A 270 -17.21 17.13 24.73
N TRP A 271 -17.26 18.01 23.72
CA TRP A 271 -16.41 19.20 23.70
C TRP A 271 -17.08 20.30 24.51
N LYS A 272 -16.39 20.76 25.56
CA LYS A 272 -16.79 21.96 26.30
C LYS A 272 -16.06 23.13 25.65
N PRO A 273 -16.78 24.13 25.12
CA PRO A 273 -16.16 25.32 24.56
C PRO A 273 -15.16 25.94 25.52
N LEU A 274 -14.06 26.43 24.94
CA LEU A 274 -13.05 27.24 25.60
C LEU A 274 -13.75 28.38 26.35
N GLU A 275 -13.36 28.56 27.61
CA GLU A 275 -14.15 29.14 28.70
C GLU A 275 -14.99 30.40 28.37
N LYS A 276 -16.08 30.56 29.13
CA LYS A 276 -17.08 31.66 29.06
C LYS A 276 -16.51 33.07 28.89
N ASP A 277 -15.34 33.35 29.46
CA ASP A 277 -14.73 34.68 29.52
C ASP A 277 -13.52 34.85 28.58
N MET A 278 -13.09 33.78 27.89
CA MET A 278 -11.95 33.82 26.96
C MET A 278 -12.32 33.11 25.64
N PRO A 279 -12.80 33.86 24.62
CA PRO A 279 -13.08 33.27 23.32
C PRO A 279 -11.79 32.79 22.64
N PHE A 280 -11.88 31.72 21.86
CA PHE A 280 -10.83 31.36 20.92
C PHE A 280 -10.60 32.51 19.92
N SER A 281 -9.36 32.96 19.79
CA SER A 281 -8.94 34.03 18.87
C SER A 281 -7.79 33.62 17.96
N GLY A 282 -7.39 32.35 18.01
CA GLY A 282 -6.30 31.79 17.23
C GLY A 282 -6.70 31.38 15.82
N THR A 283 -5.81 30.63 15.18
CA THR A 283 -6.01 30.10 13.83
C THR A 283 -5.84 28.58 13.84
N ILE A 284 -6.78 27.86 13.24
CA ILE A 284 -6.65 26.43 12.96
C ILE A 284 -6.61 26.25 11.44
N ILE A 285 -5.51 25.72 10.93
CA ILE A 285 -5.37 25.32 9.53
C ILE A 285 -5.86 23.88 9.39
N GLY A 286 -6.90 23.67 8.58
CA GLY A 286 -7.49 22.33 8.40
C GLY A 286 -6.58 21.35 7.65
N ASN A 287 -5.67 21.82 6.79
CA ASN A 287 -4.75 20.97 6.02
C ASN A 287 -5.42 19.81 5.23
N GLY A 288 -6.69 20.03 4.83
CA GLY A 288 -7.49 19.03 4.13
C GLY A 288 -8.11 17.95 5.03
N TYR A 289 -7.93 18.03 6.35
CA TYR A 289 -8.56 17.17 7.34
C TYR A 289 -9.85 17.77 7.90
N SER A 290 -10.68 16.90 8.46
CA SER A 290 -11.99 17.23 9.02
C SER A 290 -12.02 17.11 10.54
N LEU A 291 -12.87 17.92 11.17
CA LEU A 291 -13.33 17.70 12.53
C LEU A 291 -14.76 17.16 12.45
N GLU A 292 -14.96 15.94 12.91
CA GLU A 292 -16.21 15.20 12.74
C GLU A 292 -16.95 15.02 14.06
N ASN A 293 -18.28 14.92 13.98
CA ASN A 293 -19.15 14.63 15.13
C ASN A 293 -18.95 15.55 16.35
N ILE A 294 -18.57 16.81 16.12
CA ILE A 294 -18.39 17.79 17.20
C ILE A 294 -19.75 18.07 17.85
N ASN A 295 -19.89 17.67 19.11
CA ASN A 295 -21.03 18.02 19.95
C ASN A 295 -20.68 19.21 20.84
N ILE A 296 -21.31 20.36 20.57
CA ILE A 296 -21.13 21.59 21.34
C ILE A 296 -22.30 21.76 22.30
N ASP A 297 -22.04 21.65 23.61
CA ASP A 297 -22.99 22.06 24.65
C ASP A 297 -22.60 23.44 25.18
N ALA A 298 -23.35 24.47 24.78
CA ALA A 298 -23.08 25.86 25.12
C ALA A 298 -24.32 26.55 25.71
N THR A 299 -24.12 27.30 26.79
CA THR A 299 -25.19 28.10 27.39
C THR A 299 -25.17 29.52 26.83
N ASN A 300 -26.14 29.87 25.97
CA ASN A 300 -26.29 31.23 25.45
C ASN A 300 -26.79 32.19 26.55
N ARG A 301 -26.13 33.35 26.69
CA ARG A 301 -26.63 34.43 27.55
C ARG A 301 -27.55 35.35 26.74
N VAL A 302 -28.86 35.25 26.96
CA VAL A 302 -29.81 36.26 26.48
C VAL A 302 -29.53 37.55 27.27
N ARG A 303 -28.91 38.55 26.64
CA ARG A 303 -28.93 39.91 27.18
C ARG A 303 -30.36 40.42 27.02
N GLY A 304 -31.10 40.47 28.12
CA GLY A 304 -32.46 41.00 28.14
C GLY A 304 -32.52 42.36 27.46
N VAL A 305 -33.48 42.51 26.54
CA VAL A 305 -33.93 43.83 26.09
C VAL A 305 -34.41 44.54 27.36
N ALA A 306 -33.76 45.64 27.73
CA ALA A 306 -34.25 46.49 28.81
C ALA A 306 -35.65 46.98 28.41
N ALA A 307 -36.66 46.61 29.21
CA ALA A 307 -38.02 47.11 29.12
C ALA A 307 -38.12 48.51 29.72
#